data_AF-A0AAV7JLX4-F1
#
_entry.id   AF-A0AAV7JLX4-F1
#
_cell.length_a   1.000
_cell.length_b   1.000
_cell.length_c   1.000
_cell.angle_alpha   90.00
_cell.angle_beta   90.00
_cell.angle_gamma   90.00
#
_symmetry.space_group_name_H-M   'P 1'
#
loop_
_entity.id
_entity.type
_entity.pdbx_description
1 polymer ?
#
loop_
_entity_poly.entity_id
_entity_poly.type
_entity_poly.pdbx_seq_one_letter_code
_entity_poly.pdbx_strand_id
1 'polypeptide(L)'
;MVRETSSCARSRAVGIVLGGMTQKCASEKLGVNIRTIRRWLSRYQNEGSLENMHGRGRKSKLTKVAKIVIAKSISKRHQSTQKLAKRLRSKGCAVSHTAVRKYLRSTLKDGAPAHTAKRAQEWCNTNLVEFWHKSQWPGNSPDLNPIENLWSIVKQEIELMDTPTNISMLEKHIKQAWSQNSPETLENLVSDAKKDEIMHKTKGFRIPQSTHINYNQVMNIKSCIVGDSDVGKSSLLISYTTKKFPSDNTPAFWSGVEDYTIDGIDVSLSFWDTFDHENSYRLKPLSYRETDVLLILFSLINHISFENVKVKWNPEVMYYCPHTPKILVGTKLDLRDDGEITTLLENEKFAPISYSQGVEMMRDIGAVSYIECSALTQIGVTQVFEEAMRVAIAFRSRVNRRGRCILI
;
A
#
# COMPACT_ATOMS: atom_id res chain seq x y z
N MET A 1 3.61 32.31 -26.91
CA MET A 1 3.26 31.66 -28.20
C MET A 1 2.80 30.24 -27.89
N VAL A 2 1.48 30.04 -27.82
CA VAL A 2 0.84 28.82 -27.35
C VAL A 2 1.11 27.68 -28.34
N ARG A 3 1.78 26.61 -27.91
CA ARG A 3 1.95 25.39 -28.71
C ARG A 3 0.72 24.52 -28.56
N GLU A 4 -0.35 24.87 -29.24
CA GLU A 4 -1.43 23.93 -29.50
C GLU A 4 -0.98 22.93 -30.57
N THR A 5 -0.52 21.76 -30.14
CA THR A 5 -0.54 20.56 -31.00
C THR A 5 -1.64 19.63 -30.51
N SER A 6 -2.84 20.17 -30.38
CA SER A 6 -4.05 19.42 -30.08
C SER A 6 -4.33 18.41 -31.20
N SER A 7 -5.01 17.30 -30.88
CA SER A 7 -5.48 16.32 -31.87
C SER A 7 -6.21 17.01 -33.03
N CYS A 8 -7.00 18.04 -32.70
CA CYS A 8 -7.73 18.87 -33.65
C CYS A 8 -6.82 19.57 -34.69
N ALA A 9 -5.66 20.09 -34.29
CA ALA A 9 -4.73 20.74 -35.21
C ALA A 9 -4.14 19.77 -36.24
N ARG A 10 -3.96 18.49 -35.86
CA ARG A 10 -3.43 17.44 -36.75
C ARG A 10 -4.47 17.02 -37.78
N SER A 11 -5.69 16.74 -37.32
CA SER A 11 -6.81 16.36 -38.18
C SER A 11 -7.14 17.47 -39.18
N ARG A 12 -7.11 18.74 -38.74
CA ARG A 12 -7.33 19.90 -39.61
C ARG A 12 -6.24 20.07 -40.66
N ALA A 13 -4.97 19.87 -40.30
CA ALA A 13 -3.85 19.93 -41.23
C ALA A 13 -3.92 18.82 -42.29
N VAL A 14 -4.25 17.59 -41.90
CA VAL A 14 -4.38 16.46 -42.83
C VAL A 14 -5.61 16.63 -43.73
N GLY A 15 -6.75 17.04 -43.17
CA GLY A 15 -7.99 17.26 -43.94
C GLY A 15 -7.86 18.32 -45.02
N ILE A 16 -7.23 19.46 -44.73
CA ILE A 16 -7.02 20.54 -45.72
C ILE A 16 -6.13 20.08 -46.88
N VAL A 17 -5.11 19.26 -46.60
CA VAL A 17 -4.20 18.73 -47.63
C VAL A 17 -4.87 17.65 -48.48
N LEU A 18 -5.68 16.77 -47.88
CA LEU A 18 -6.49 15.80 -48.63
C LEU A 18 -7.57 16.47 -49.48
N GLY A 19 -8.06 17.65 -49.05
CA GLY A 19 -8.98 18.50 -49.81
C GLY A 19 -8.33 19.26 -50.98
N GLY A 20 -7.10 18.92 -51.39
CA GLY A 20 -6.44 19.44 -52.58
C GLY A 20 -5.50 20.63 -52.34
N MET A 21 -5.36 21.11 -51.09
CA MET A 21 -4.41 22.19 -50.79
C MET A 21 -2.98 21.65 -50.70
N THR A 22 -2.01 22.38 -51.27
CA THR A 22 -0.60 21.97 -51.18
C THR A 22 -0.09 22.05 -49.74
N GLN A 23 0.79 21.12 -49.36
CA GLN A 23 1.36 21.05 -48.00
C GLN A 23 2.09 22.34 -47.57
N LYS A 24 2.65 23.09 -48.53
CA LYS A 24 3.31 24.37 -48.28
C LYS A 24 2.28 25.45 -47.87
N CYS A 25 1.19 25.55 -48.62
CA CYS A 25 0.11 26.49 -48.33
C CYS A 25 -0.58 26.14 -46.99
N ALA A 26 -0.76 24.85 -46.69
CA ALA A 26 -1.27 24.38 -45.40
C ALA A 26 -0.34 24.73 -44.22
N SER A 27 0.99 24.72 -44.43
CA SER A 27 1.99 25.08 -43.43
C SER A 27 1.94 26.55 -43.04
N GLU A 28 1.85 27.44 -44.05
CA GLU A 28 1.75 28.88 -43.87
C GLU A 28 0.41 29.24 -43.20
N LYS A 29 -0.70 28.64 -43.67
CA LYS A 29 -2.05 28.90 -43.15
C LYS A 29 -2.25 28.47 -41.69
N LEU A 30 -1.63 27.37 -41.26
CA LEU A 30 -1.80 26.83 -39.91
C LEU A 30 -0.68 27.23 -38.94
N GLY A 31 0.36 27.91 -39.41
CA GLY A 31 1.55 28.23 -38.58
C GLY A 31 2.29 26.98 -38.10
N VAL A 32 2.08 25.84 -38.75
CA VAL A 32 2.70 24.55 -38.40
C VAL A 32 3.80 24.25 -39.39
N ASN A 33 4.97 23.84 -38.91
CA ASN A 33 6.11 23.49 -39.76
C ASN A 33 5.74 22.42 -40.81
N ILE A 34 6.10 22.65 -42.08
CA ILE A 34 5.78 21.77 -43.20
C ILE A 34 6.22 20.30 -42.98
N ARG A 35 7.35 20.07 -42.29
CA ARG A 35 7.82 18.71 -41.96
C ARG A 35 6.88 17.99 -41.00
N THR A 36 6.22 18.73 -40.12
CA THR A 36 5.24 18.21 -39.18
C THR A 36 3.96 17.82 -39.90
N ILE A 37 3.48 18.65 -40.84
CA ILE A 37 2.31 18.33 -41.68
C ILE A 37 2.57 17.08 -42.52
N ARG A 38 3.74 16.99 -43.17
CA ARG A 38 4.17 15.79 -43.91
C ARG A 38 4.15 14.52 -43.06
N ARG A 39 4.66 14.62 -41.83
CA ARG A 39 4.69 13.49 -40.89
C ARG A 39 3.28 13.03 -40.51
N TRP A 40 2.36 13.97 -40.25
CA TRP A 40 0.97 13.63 -39.94
C TRP A 40 0.24 13.02 -41.14
N LEU A 41 0.45 13.56 -42.34
CA LEU A 41 -0.17 13.01 -43.56
C LEU A 41 0.33 11.59 -43.86
N SER A 42 1.65 11.38 -43.83
CA SER A 42 2.24 10.05 -44.06
C SER A 42 1.74 9.04 -43.02
N ARG A 43 1.62 9.47 -41.76
CA ARG A 43 1.09 8.61 -40.71
C ARG A 43 -0.38 8.26 -40.93
N TYR A 44 -1.21 9.23 -41.32
CA TYR A 44 -2.62 8.97 -41.62
C TYR A 44 -2.78 8.03 -42.82
N GLN A 45 -1.98 8.20 -43.88
CA GLN A 45 -1.99 7.31 -45.04
C GLN A 45 -1.57 5.88 -44.72
N ASN A 46 -0.64 5.70 -43.78
CA ASN A 46 -0.09 4.38 -43.44
C ASN A 46 -0.88 3.66 -42.33
N GLU A 47 -1.37 4.39 -41.32
CA GLU A 47 -1.94 3.82 -40.10
C GLU A 47 -3.45 4.08 -39.96
N GLY A 48 -4.04 4.96 -40.79
CA GLY A 48 -5.44 5.36 -40.71
C GLY A 48 -5.82 6.18 -39.45
N SER A 49 -4.87 6.43 -38.54
CA SER A 49 -5.11 7.12 -37.27
C SER A 49 -4.11 8.24 -37.00
N LEU A 50 -4.60 9.32 -36.38
CA LEU A 50 -3.81 10.48 -35.94
C LEU A 50 -3.66 10.55 -34.41
N GLU A 51 -4.14 9.53 -33.69
CA GLU A 51 -4.09 9.46 -32.23
C GLU A 51 -2.66 9.35 -31.69
N ASN A 52 -2.47 9.75 -30.43
CA ASN A 52 -1.17 9.63 -29.76
C ASN A 52 -0.88 8.16 -29.47
N MET A 53 0.27 7.64 -29.92
CA MET A 53 0.74 6.34 -29.47
C MET A 53 1.25 6.42 -28.02
N HIS A 54 0.96 5.39 -27.24
CA HIS A 54 1.52 5.23 -25.90
C HIS A 54 3.05 5.11 -25.98
N GLY A 55 3.76 6.10 -25.42
CA GLY A 55 5.18 6.31 -25.67
C GLY A 55 6.09 5.19 -25.14
N ARG A 56 6.95 4.65 -26.00
CA ARG A 56 8.15 3.89 -25.58
C ARG A 56 9.27 4.87 -25.21
N GLY A 57 9.26 5.36 -23.97
CA GLY A 57 10.27 6.28 -23.46
C GLY A 57 11.70 5.70 -23.44
N ARG A 58 12.71 6.58 -23.41
CA ARG A 58 14.13 6.22 -23.29
C ARG A 58 14.38 5.41 -22.01
N LYS A 59 14.87 4.18 -22.15
CA LYS A 59 15.15 3.28 -21.03
C LYS A 59 16.07 3.97 -20.00
N SER A 60 15.70 3.88 -18.73
CA SER A 60 16.42 4.49 -17.61
C SER A 60 17.88 4.01 -17.58
N LYS A 61 18.85 4.94 -17.55
CA LYS A 61 20.28 4.63 -17.40
C LYS A 61 20.63 4.00 -16.04
N LEU A 62 19.70 3.97 -15.09
CA LEU A 62 19.86 3.36 -13.78
C LEU A 62 19.35 1.92 -13.83
N THR A 63 20.25 0.96 -13.66
CA THR A 63 19.90 -0.46 -13.54
C THR A 63 19.05 -0.70 -12.28
N LYS A 64 18.27 -1.79 -12.27
CA LYS A 64 17.42 -2.17 -11.11
C LYS A 64 18.25 -2.30 -9.83
N VAL A 65 19.45 -2.90 -9.92
CA VAL A 65 20.42 -3.02 -8.83
C VAL A 65 20.91 -1.65 -8.34
N ALA A 66 21.21 -0.71 -9.25
CA ALA A 66 21.64 0.63 -8.88
C ALA A 66 20.57 1.41 -8.11
N LYS A 67 19.29 1.26 -8.47
CA LYS A 67 18.16 1.87 -7.75
C LYS A 67 18.05 1.34 -6.31
N ILE A 68 18.18 0.02 -6.13
CA ILE A 68 18.15 -0.62 -4.80
C ILE A 68 19.32 -0.13 -3.93
N VAL A 69 20.53 -0.04 -4.50
CA VAL A 69 21.71 0.43 -3.77
C VAL A 69 21.56 1.89 -3.36
N ILE A 70 20.97 2.74 -4.20
CA ILE A 70 20.68 4.14 -3.85
C ILE A 70 19.66 4.20 -2.70
N ALA A 71 18.54 3.48 -2.82
CA ALA A 71 17.49 3.44 -1.80
C ALA A 71 18.00 2.95 -0.43
N LYS A 72 18.78 1.86 -0.40
CA LYS A 72 19.39 1.34 0.84
C LYS A 72 20.39 2.32 1.46
N SER A 73 20.99 3.21 0.67
CA SER A 73 21.97 4.19 1.17
C SER A 73 21.32 5.41 1.83
N ILE A 74 20.01 5.64 1.62
CA ILE A 74 19.23 6.69 2.29
C ILE A 74 19.09 6.38 3.80
N SER A 75 19.07 5.10 4.18
CA SER A 75 19.02 4.67 5.59
C SER A 75 20.32 4.89 6.37
N LYS A 76 21.45 5.14 5.67
CA LYS A 76 22.76 5.31 6.28
C LYS A 76 23.09 6.80 6.35
N ARG A 77 22.96 7.39 7.56
CA ARG A 77 23.39 8.76 7.83
C ARG A 77 24.84 8.96 7.35
N HIS A 78 25.06 10.02 6.57
CA HIS A 78 26.37 10.60 6.15
C HIS A 78 27.02 10.13 4.82
N GLN A 79 26.28 9.61 3.83
CA GLN A 79 26.88 9.35 2.50
C GLN A 79 26.64 10.48 1.49
N SER A 80 27.72 11.13 1.04
CA SER A 80 27.63 12.12 -0.05
C SER A 80 27.25 11.45 -1.36
N THR A 81 26.47 12.16 -2.18
CA THR A 81 26.01 11.66 -3.47
C THR A 81 27.19 11.33 -4.40
N GLN A 82 28.34 12.02 -4.26
CA GLN A 82 29.57 11.74 -5.03
C GLN A 82 30.20 10.40 -4.63
N LYS A 83 30.25 10.12 -3.32
CA LYS A 83 30.73 8.84 -2.76
C LYS A 83 29.85 7.68 -3.22
N LEU A 84 28.53 7.91 -3.30
CA LEU A 84 27.55 6.93 -3.78
C LEU A 84 27.72 6.63 -5.29
N ALA A 85 27.94 7.64 -6.12
CA ALA A 85 28.21 7.45 -7.54
C ALA A 85 29.53 6.69 -7.79
N LYS A 86 30.58 6.96 -7.01
CA LYS A 86 31.85 6.21 -7.07
C LYS A 86 31.65 4.73 -6.72
N ARG A 87 30.84 4.43 -5.70
CA ARG A 87 30.52 3.05 -5.29
C ARG A 87 29.64 2.30 -6.31
N LEU A 88 28.78 2.99 -7.03
CA LEU A 88 28.00 2.39 -8.11
C LEU A 88 28.87 2.05 -9.32
N ARG A 89 29.85 2.92 -9.64
CA ARG A 89 30.85 2.65 -10.68
C ARG A 89 31.71 1.43 -10.36
N SER A 90 32.18 1.30 -9.12
CA SER A 90 32.95 0.12 -8.69
C SER A 90 32.16 -1.20 -8.71
N LYS A 91 30.83 -1.13 -8.84
CA LYS A 91 29.94 -2.30 -9.01
C LYS A 91 29.44 -2.46 -10.45
N GLY A 92 30.16 -1.91 -11.43
CA GLY A 92 29.85 -2.05 -12.86
C GLY A 92 28.72 -1.16 -13.37
N CYS A 93 28.24 -0.19 -12.58
CA CYS A 93 27.18 0.73 -12.99
C CYS A 93 27.73 2.15 -13.22
N ALA A 94 28.01 2.49 -14.49
CA ALA A 94 28.51 3.78 -14.90
C ALA A 94 27.45 4.90 -14.77
N VAL A 95 27.32 5.49 -13.58
CA VAL A 95 26.34 6.54 -13.27
C VAL A 95 27.04 7.81 -12.79
N SER A 96 26.57 8.98 -13.26
CA SER A 96 27.08 10.28 -12.82
C SER A 96 26.49 10.68 -11.47
N HIS A 97 27.25 11.47 -10.71
CA HIS A 97 26.78 12.05 -9.44
C HIS A 97 25.48 12.85 -9.61
N THR A 98 25.37 13.60 -10.70
CA THR A 98 24.18 14.37 -11.05
C THR A 98 22.96 13.47 -11.32
N ALA A 99 23.13 12.30 -11.93
CA ALA A 99 22.06 11.34 -12.15
C ALA A 99 21.57 10.71 -10.83
N VAL A 100 22.50 10.39 -9.91
CA VAL A 100 22.18 9.96 -8.54
C VAL A 100 21.42 11.05 -7.79
N ARG A 101 21.89 12.31 -7.86
CA ARG A 101 21.23 13.47 -7.25
C ARG A 101 19.84 13.73 -7.83
N LYS A 102 19.66 13.61 -9.15
CA LYS A 102 18.37 13.80 -9.82
C LYS A 102 17.38 12.71 -9.44
N TYR A 103 17.83 11.45 -9.36
CA TYR A 103 17.01 10.32 -8.91
C TYR A 103 16.57 10.48 -7.45
N LEU A 104 17.46 10.92 -6.57
CA LEU A 104 17.13 11.24 -5.18
C LEU A 104 16.16 12.43 -5.09
N ARG A 105 16.33 13.47 -5.92
CA ARG A 105 15.41 14.62 -5.96
C ARG A 105 14.04 14.30 -6.57
N SER A 106 13.94 13.34 -7.49
CA SER A 106 12.65 12.93 -8.06
C SER A 106 11.87 11.97 -7.14
N THR A 107 12.50 11.47 -6.09
CA THR A 107 11.89 10.56 -5.09
C THR A 107 11.74 11.21 -3.72
N LEU A 108 12.14 12.48 -3.58
CA LEU A 108 11.97 13.32 -2.39
C LEU A 108 11.50 14.71 -2.83
N LYS A 109 10.20 15.02 -2.64
CA LYS A 109 9.69 16.25 -1.97
C LYS A 109 8.21 16.59 -2.25
N ASP A 110 7.51 16.87 -1.15
CA ASP A 110 6.35 17.71 -0.83
C ASP A 110 6.44 19.18 -1.32
N GLY A 111 6.71 19.41 -2.62
CA GLY A 111 6.94 20.74 -3.20
C GLY A 111 6.03 21.12 -4.37
N ALA A 112 4.71 20.89 -4.26
CA ALA A 112 3.77 21.18 -5.34
C ALA A 112 3.82 22.66 -5.79
N PRO A 113 3.97 22.96 -7.10
CA PRO A 113 4.16 24.33 -7.61
C PRO A 113 3.08 25.31 -7.18
N ALA A 114 1.82 24.86 -7.10
CA ALA A 114 0.68 25.65 -6.66
C ALA A 114 0.84 26.18 -5.22
N HIS A 115 1.42 25.38 -4.32
CA HIS A 115 1.63 25.76 -2.92
C HIS A 115 2.90 26.59 -2.72
N THR A 116 3.83 26.56 -3.68
CA THR A 116 5.09 27.33 -3.63
C THR A 116 5.06 28.63 -4.44
N ALA A 117 3.93 28.91 -5.12
CA ALA A 117 3.79 30.10 -5.93
C ALA A 117 3.81 31.37 -5.06
N LYS A 118 4.57 32.39 -5.49
CA LYS A 118 4.74 33.64 -4.75
C LYS A 118 3.41 34.29 -4.36
N ARG A 119 2.47 34.33 -5.31
CA ARG A 119 1.11 34.87 -5.12
C ARG A 119 0.29 34.12 -4.06
N ALA A 120 0.45 32.79 -3.98
CA ALA A 120 -0.24 31.97 -2.98
C ALA A 120 0.36 32.20 -1.58
N GLN A 121 1.69 32.27 -1.49
CA GLN A 121 2.41 32.54 -0.23
C GLN A 121 2.13 33.96 0.30
N GLU A 122 2.08 34.96 -0.58
CA GLU A 122 1.72 36.34 -0.21
C GLU A 122 0.28 36.44 0.29
N TRP A 123 -0.66 35.77 -0.37
CA TRP A 123 -2.05 35.74 0.09
C TRP A 123 -2.18 35.07 1.47
N CYS A 124 -1.51 33.94 1.68
CA CYS A 124 -1.53 33.24 2.96
C CYS A 124 -0.90 34.07 4.09
N ASN A 125 0.23 34.75 3.83
CA ASN A 125 0.87 35.62 4.84
C ASN A 125 -0.03 36.79 5.27
N THR A 126 -0.83 37.34 4.36
CA THR A 126 -1.67 38.52 4.65
C THR A 126 -2.99 38.14 5.32
N ASN A 127 -3.53 36.94 5.03
CA ASN A 127 -4.89 36.57 5.43
C ASN A 127 -4.96 35.50 6.52
N LEU A 128 -3.85 34.83 6.87
CA LEU A 128 -3.82 33.78 7.88
C LEU A 128 -2.93 34.18 9.06
N VAL A 129 -3.52 34.18 10.25
CA VAL A 129 -2.93 34.72 11.50
C VAL A 129 -1.73 33.90 12.01
N GLU A 130 -1.60 32.63 11.61
CA GLU A 130 -0.50 31.72 12.01
C GLU A 130 0.07 30.92 10.81
N PHE A 131 0.34 31.57 9.67
CA PHE A 131 0.85 30.86 8.50
C PHE A 131 2.31 30.39 8.67
N TRP A 132 2.54 29.08 8.56
CA TRP A 132 3.88 28.49 8.61
C TRP A 132 4.61 28.61 7.27
N HIS A 133 5.76 29.28 7.28
CA HIS A 133 6.63 29.40 6.11
C HIS A 133 7.21 28.07 5.69
N LYS A 134 7.45 27.89 4.38
CA LYS A 134 8.07 26.70 3.78
C LYS A 134 9.35 26.21 4.48
N SER A 135 10.11 27.11 5.11
CA SER A 135 11.32 26.80 5.87
C SER A 135 11.07 26.14 7.23
N GLN A 136 9.85 26.25 7.76
CA GLN A 136 9.42 25.72 9.06
C GLN A 136 8.79 24.32 8.94
N TRP A 137 8.40 23.90 7.74
CA TRP A 137 7.86 22.56 7.50
C TRP A 137 8.95 21.48 7.65
N PRO A 138 8.76 20.46 8.50
CA PRO A 138 9.67 19.32 8.55
C PRO A 138 9.58 18.55 7.23
N GLY A 139 10.72 18.32 6.58
CA GLY A 139 10.75 17.52 5.35
C GLY A 139 10.47 16.04 5.65
N ASN A 140 9.50 15.46 4.95
CA ASN A 140 8.99 14.08 5.08
C ASN A 140 8.03 13.81 6.25
N SER A 141 6.79 14.29 6.16
CA SER A 141 5.66 13.66 6.87
C SER A 141 4.35 13.94 6.12
N PRO A 142 3.93 13.04 5.19
CA PRO A 142 2.62 13.13 4.57
C PRO A 142 1.46 12.82 5.54
N ASP A 143 1.74 12.23 6.71
CA ASP A 143 0.73 11.71 7.65
C ASP A 143 0.40 12.68 8.82
N LEU A 144 1.03 13.86 8.85
CA LEU A 144 0.92 14.82 9.98
C LEU A 144 0.38 16.19 9.54
N ASN A 145 -0.14 16.30 8.32
CA ASN A 145 -0.62 17.55 7.77
C ASN A 145 -2.16 17.64 7.95
N PRO A 146 -2.68 18.55 8.80
CA PRO A 146 -4.11 18.68 9.04
C PRO A 146 -4.95 18.80 7.77
N ILE A 147 -4.39 19.40 6.72
CA ILE A 147 -5.08 19.55 5.43
C ILE A 147 -5.23 18.22 4.68
N GLU A 148 -4.28 17.28 4.81
CA GLU A 148 -4.38 15.96 4.17
C GLU A 148 -5.42 15.09 4.88
N ASN A 149 -5.49 15.19 6.21
CA ASN A 149 -6.54 14.55 7.01
C ASN A 149 -7.92 15.16 6.70
N LEU A 150 -8.02 16.48 6.56
CA LEU A 150 -9.26 17.14 6.11
C LEU A 150 -9.66 16.70 4.70
N TRP A 151 -8.72 16.59 3.76
CA TRP A 151 -8.99 16.05 2.43
C TRP A 151 -9.44 14.58 2.47
N SER A 152 -8.97 13.79 3.44
CA SER A 152 -9.44 12.42 3.65
C SER A 152 -10.90 12.38 4.11
N ILE A 153 -11.27 13.25 5.06
CA ILE A 153 -12.65 13.37 5.55
C ILE A 153 -13.57 13.80 4.40
N VAL A 154 -13.18 14.84 3.66
CA VAL A 154 -13.95 15.34 2.52
C VAL A 154 -14.12 14.26 1.43
N LYS A 155 -13.11 13.42 1.20
CA LYS A 155 -13.23 12.30 0.25
C LYS A 155 -14.23 11.25 0.72
N GLN A 156 -14.19 10.86 2.00
CA GLN A 156 -15.14 9.92 2.58
C GLN A 156 -16.57 10.46 2.51
N GLU A 157 -16.77 11.75 2.80
CA GLU A 157 -18.09 12.39 2.68
C GLU A 157 -18.60 12.40 1.24
N ILE A 158 -17.73 12.62 0.25
CA ILE A 158 -18.11 12.55 -1.18
C ILE A 158 -18.43 11.11 -1.60
N GLU A 159 -17.72 10.11 -1.07
CA GLU A 159 -17.97 8.69 -1.34
C GLU A 159 -19.33 8.21 -0.78
N LEU A 160 -19.86 8.89 0.23
CA LEU A 160 -21.20 8.67 0.79
C LEU A 160 -22.32 9.41 0.02
N MET A 161 -21.96 10.29 -0.92
CA MET A 161 -22.91 10.99 -1.80
C MET A 161 -23.10 10.22 -3.11
N ASP A 162 -24.08 10.63 -3.92
CA ASP A 162 -24.29 10.09 -5.26
C ASP A 162 -23.02 10.25 -6.13
N THR A 163 -22.74 9.26 -6.97
CA THR A 163 -21.52 9.28 -7.80
C THR A 163 -21.58 10.45 -8.81
N PRO A 164 -20.64 11.41 -8.76
CA PRO A 164 -20.71 12.58 -9.64
C PRO A 164 -20.42 12.19 -11.08
N THR A 165 -21.38 12.42 -11.97
CA THR A 165 -21.29 12.09 -13.40
C THR A 165 -20.67 13.19 -14.26
N ASN A 166 -20.50 14.39 -13.68
CA ASN A 166 -19.90 15.55 -14.35
C ASN A 166 -19.16 16.45 -13.36
N ILE A 167 -18.30 17.34 -13.90
CA ILE A 167 -17.43 18.22 -13.11
C ILE A 167 -18.23 19.19 -12.23
N SER A 168 -19.36 19.70 -12.72
CA SER A 168 -20.22 20.62 -11.96
C SER A 168 -20.81 19.95 -10.72
N MET A 169 -21.23 18.69 -10.86
CA MET A 169 -21.75 17.86 -9.77
C MET A 169 -20.65 17.52 -8.76
N LEU A 170 -19.45 17.17 -9.22
CA LEU A 170 -18.30 16.96 -8.34
C LEU A 170 -17.93 18.24 -7.56
N GLU A 171 -17.93 19.40 -8.21
CA GLU A 171 -17.65 20.68 -7.54
C GLU A 171 -18.69 20.99 -6.47
N LYS A 172 -19.97 20.69 -6.74
CA LYS A 172 -21.06 20.82 -5.76
C LYS A 172 -20.84 19.88 -4.57
N HIS A 173 -20.48 18.62 -4.80
CA HIS A 173 -20.25 17.63 -3.73
C HIS A 173 -19.06 18.00 -2.85
N ILE A 174 -17.96 18.47 -3.46
CA ILE A 174 -16.79 18.96 -2.71
C ILE A 174 -17.16 20.16 -1.83
N LYS A 175 -17.89 21.14 -2.36
CA LYS A 175 -18.31 22.32 -1.57
C LYS A 175 -19.26 21.94 -0.44
N GLN A 176 -20.16 20.99 -0.68
CA GLN A 176 -21.09 20.49 0.31
C GLN A 176 -20.35 19.75 1.44
N ALA A 177 -19.52 18.77 1.12
CA ALA A 177 -18.67 18.05 2.08
C ALA A 177 -17.81 19.04 2.89
N TRP A 178 -17.12 19.95 2.21
CA TRP A 178 -16.31 20.99 2.87
C TRP A 178 -17.12 21.85 3.86
N SER A 179 -18.37 22.20 3.54
CA SER A 179 -19.24 23.00 4.41
C SER A 179 -19.83 22.24 5.60
N GLN A 180 -19.86 20.91 5.54
CA GLN A 180 -20.37 20.05 6.61
C GLN A 180 -19.34 19.80 7.72
N ASN A 181 -18.07 20.07 7.45
CA ASN A 181 -17.00 19.95 8.43
C ASN A 181 -17.16 21.04 9.50
N SER A 182 -17.42 20.63 10.74
CA SER A 182 -17.62 21.56 11.85
C SER A 182 -16.32 22.29 12.22
N PRO A 183 -16.42 23.54 12.75
CA PRO A 183 -15.25 24.24 13.29
C PRO A 183 -14.51 23.43 14.36
N GLU A 184 -15.24 22.62 15.14
CA GLU A 184 -14.69 21.71 16.15
C GLU A 184 -13.82 20.60 15.53
N THR A 185 -14.23 19.99 14.42
CA THR A 185 -13.41 19.01 13.68
C THR A 185 -12.11 19.65 13.19
N LEU A 186 -12.16 20.89 12.70
CA LEU A 186 -10.97 21.63 12.26
C LEU A 186 -10.05 21.97 13.44
N GLU A 187 -10.60 22.42 14.56
CA GLU A 187 -9.84 22.70 15.78
C GLU A 187 -9.19 21.45 16.35
N ASN A 188 -9.87 20.31 16.32
CA ASN A 188 -9.31 19.01 16.75
C ASN A 188 -8.16 18.56 15.86
N LEU A 189 -8.30 18.66 14.52
CA LEU A 189 -7.22 18.34 13.58
C LEU A 189 -5.99 19.24 13.76
N VAL A 190 -6.19 20.51 14.09
CA VAL A 190 -5.12 21.46 14.38
C VAL A 190 -4.49 21.20 15.76
N SER A 191 -5.32 20.89 16.78
CA SER A 191 -4.89 20.58 18.14
C SER A 191 -4.03 19.32 18.19
N ASP A 192 -4.43 18.28 17.45
CA ASP A 192 -3.67 17.03 17.36
C ASP A 192 -2.34 17.21 16.64
N ALA A 193 -2.26 18.06 15.62
CA ALA A 193 -0.98 18.45 15.02
C ALA A 193 -0.10 19.30 15.95
N LYS A 194 -0.69 20.10 16.86
CA LYS A 194 0.04 20.91 17.86
C LYS A 194 0.54 20.06 19.07
N LYS A 195 -0.16 18.99 19.45
CA LYS A 195 0.27 18.05 20.52
C LYS A 195 1.64 17.43 20.23
N ASP A 196 1.92 17.12 18.98
CA ASP A 196 3.22 16.54 18.58
C ASP A 196 4.37 17.56 18.54
N GLU A 197 4.07 18.85 18.37
CA GLU A 197 5.06 19.93 18.46
C GLU A 197 5.59 20.09 19.91
N ILE A 198 4.73 19.82 20.89
CA ILE A 198 5.09 19.77 22.32
C ILE A 198 5.94 18.51 22.61
N MET A 199 5.56 17.36 22.03
CA MET A 199 6.29 16.09 22.16
C MET A 199 7.71 16.14 21.59
N HIS A 200 7.96 16.97 20.58
CA HIS A 200 9.31 17.22 20.06
C HIS A 200 10.14 18.23 20.86
N LYS A 201 9.51 19.16 21.61
CA LYS A 201 10.22 20.19 22.39
C LYS A 201 10.53 19.78 23.84
N THR A 202 9.82 18.83 24.44
CA THR A 202 10.06 18.41 25.83
C THR A 202 10.65 16.99 25.91
N LYS A 203 11.97 16.89 25.68
CA LYS A 203 12.75 15.78 26.25
C LYS A 203 12.77 15.92 27.77
N GLY A 204 11.87 15.20 28.44
CA GLY A 204 11.92 14.95 29.87
C GLY A 204 11.03 15.84 30.73
N PHE A 205 9.75 15.46 30.86
CA PHE A 205 9.02 15.56 32.14
C PHE A 205 7.79 14.65 32.11
N ARG A 206 7.51 13.98 33.25
CA ARG A 206 6.35 13.09 33.45
C ARG A 206 5.08 13.92 33.64
N ILE A 207 3.95 13.45 33.10
CA ILE A 207 2.62 13.94 33.50
C ILE A 207 2.11 13.06 34.67
N PRO A 208 1.51 13.64 35.73
CA PRO A 208 1.02 12.91 36.90
C PRO A 208 -0.25 12.12 36.60
N GLN A 209 -0.48 11.04 37.34
CA GLN A 209 -1.76 10.33 37.38
C GLN A 209 -2.83 11.15 38.11
N SER A 210 -3.91 11.50 37.41
CA SER A 210 -5.31 11.65 37.89
C SER A 210 -6.12 12.18 36.69
N THR A 211 -7.32 11.78 36.31
CA THR A 211 -8.45 11.04 36.90
C THR A 211 -9.23 10.41 35.75
N HIS A 212 -9.86 9.26 36.00
CA HIS A 212 -10.65 8.46 35.05
C HIS A 212 -11.62 9.27 34.16
N ILE A 213 -11.46 9.13 32.84
CA ILE A 213 -12.56 9.09 31.86
C ILE A 213 -12.22 7.98 30.86
N ASN A 214 -12.94 6.86 30.95
CA ASN A 214 -12.79 5.68 30.09
C ASN A 214 -13.51 5.95 28.76
N TYR A 215 -12.76 6.32 27.73
CA TYR A 215 -13.15 6.02 26.34
C TYR A 215 -12.35 4.79 25.94
N ASN A 216 -13.01 3.65 25.78
CA ASN A 216 -12.38 2.44 25.23
C ASN A 216 -11.80 2.80 23.86
N GLN A 217 -10.48 3.01 23.77
CA GLN A 217 -9.81 3.13 22.48
C GLN A 217 -9.84 1.76 21.82
N VAL A 218 -10.66 1.63 20.78
CA VAL A 218 -10.70 0.42 19.95
C VAL A 218 -9.32 0.20 19.34
N MET A 219 -8.77 -0.99 19.58
CA MET A 219 -7.42 -1.36 19.17
C MET A 219 -7.44 -1.93 17.75
N ASN A 220 -6.93 -1.17 16.79
CA ASN A 220 -6.87 -1.61 15.40
C ASN A 220 -5.74 -2.64 15.21
N ILE A 221 -6.07 -3.84 14.74
CA ILE A 221 -5.13 -4.93 14.48
C ILE A 221 -5.20 -5.31 13.00
N LYS A 222 -4.05 -5.39 12.35
CA LYS A 222 -3.93 -5.88 10.97
C LYS A 222 -3.37 -7.30 10.92
N SER A 223 -4.17 -8.22 10.39
CA SER A 223 -3.78 -9.60 10.11
C SER A 223 -3.52 -9.80 8.61
N CYS A 224 -2.34 -10.33 8.28
CA CYS A 224 -1.99 -10.66 6.89
C CYS A 224 -1.86 -12.17 6.73
N ILE A 225 -2.48 -12.70 5.67
CA ILE A 225 -2.62 -14.13 5.43
C ILE A 225 -1.79 -14.53 4.21
N VAL A 226 -0.90 -15.52 4.36
CA VAL A 226 -0.02 -16.04 3.31
C VAL A 226 -0.14 -17.56 3.20
N GLY A 227 0.22 -18.13 2.06
CA GLY A 227 0.15 -19.56 1.79
C GLY A 227 -0.05 -19.84 0.31
N ASP A 228 0.17 -21.09 -0.11
CA ASP A 228 0.05 -21.49 -1.52
C ASP A 228 -1.36 -21.29 -2.09
N SER A 229 -1.50 -21.36 -3.41
CA SER A 229 -2.81 -21.44 -4.04
C SER A 229 -3.59 -22.64 -3.49
N ASP A 230 -4.92 -22.52 -3.42
CA ASP A 230 -5.85 -23.60 -3.07
C ASP A 230 -5.69 -24.22 -1.67
N VAL A 231 -4.88 -23.63 -0.79
CA VAL A 231 -4.83 -23.99 0.63
C VAL A 231 -6.03 -23.46 1.41
N GLY A 232 -6.94 -22.70 0.80
CA GLY A 232 -8.17 -22.23 1.46
C GLY A 232 -8.05 -20.93 2.25
N LYS A 233 -7.14 -20.02 1.87
CA LYS A 233 -7.02 -18.67 2.48
C LYS A 233 -8.33 -17.88 2.39
N SER A 234 -8.89 -17.76 1.19
CA SER A 234 -10.13 -17.03 0.95
C SER A 234 -11.33 -17.77 1.55
N SER A 235 -11.34 -19.11 1.50
CA SER A 235 -12.39 -19.93 2.16
C SER A 235 -12.42 -19.72 3.67
N LEU A 236 -11.25 -19.63 4.33
CA LEU A 236 -11.15 -19.33 5.75
C LEU A 236 -11.70 -17.94 6.07
N LEU A 237 -11.31 -16.92 5.30
CA LEU A 237 -11.76 -15.54 5.48
C LEU A 237 -13.27 -15.37 5.31
N ILE A 238 -13.82 -15.95 4.24
CA ILE A 238 -15.26 -15.90 3.96
C ILE A 238 -16.04 -16.69 5.00
N SER A 239 -15.56 -17.87 5.40
CA SER A 239 -16.19 -18.68 6.44
C SER A 239 -16.22 -17.95 7.77
N TYR A 240 -15.15 -17.24 8.11
CA TYR A 240 -15.09 -16.48 9.34
C TYR A 240 -16.10 -15.33 9.40
N THR A 241 -16.23 -14.56 8.31
CA THR A 241 -17.10 -13.38 8.27
C THR A 241 -18.55 -13.70 7.99
N THR A 242 -18.81 -14.62 7.05
CA THR A 242 -20.18 -14.96 6.64
C THR A 242 -20.79 -16.12 7.43
N LYS A 243 -19.98 -16.82 8.23
CA LYS A 243 -20.35 -18.08 8.93
C LYS A 243 -20.84 -19.18 7.97
N LYS A 244 -20.52 -19.06 6.69
CA LYS A 244 -20.90 -20.01 5.64
C LYS A 244 -19.67 -20.37 4.81
N PHE A 245 -19.59 -21.63 4.42
CA PHE A 245 -18.60 -22.03 3.42
C PHE A 245 -18.96 -21.40 2.08
N PRO A 246 -18.00 -20.80 1.35
CA PRO A 246 -18.31 -20.17 0.08
C PRO A 246 -18.78 -21.17 -0.98
N SER A 247 -19.77 -20.78 -1.79
CA SER A 247 -20.06 -21.43 -3.07
C SER A 247 -19.07 -20.97 -4.15
N ASP A 248 -19.01 -21.65 -5.30
CA ASP A 248 -17.97 -21.58 -6.36
C ASP A 248 -17.66 -20.17 -6.95
N ASN A 249 -18.32 -19.11 -6.49
CA ASN A 249 -18.11 -17.73 -6.88
C ASN A 249 -17.35 -16.93 -5.81
N THR A 250 -16.24 -17.45 -5.27
CA THR A 250 -15.39 -16.67 -4.36
C THR A 250 -14.63 -15.58 -5.11
N PRO A 251 -14.69 -14.31 -4.65
CA PRO A 251 -13.82 -13.27 -5.18
C PRO A 251 -12.36 -13.69 -5.04
N ALA A 252 -11.55 -13.33 -6.03
CA ALA A 252 -10.13 -13.60 -6.02
C ALA A 252 -9.49 -12.98 -4.74
N PHE A 253 -9.82 -11.72 -4.44
CA PHE A 253 -9.25 -10.95 -3.32
C PHE A 253 -10.32 -10.72 -2.26
N TRP A 254 -9.95 -10.84 -0.99
CA TRP A 254 -10.84 -10.50 0.10
C TRP A 254 -10.14 -9.66 1.17
N SER A 255 -10.79 -8.56 1.57
CA SER A 255 -10.42 -7.74 2.71
C SER A 255 -11.68 -7.31 3.43
N GLY A 256 -11.65 -7.31 4.76
CA GLY A 256 -12.76 -6.90 5.60
C GLY A 256 -12.26 -6.41 6.95
N VAL A 257 -13.15 -5.73 7.67
CA VAL A 257 -12.93 -5.24 9.04
C VAL A 257 -14.07 -5.77 9.90
N GLU A 258 -13.72 -6.31 11.06
CA GLU A 258 -14.66 -6.86 12.02
C GLU A 258 -14.28 -6.40 13.44
N ASP A 259 -15.26 -5.98 14.23
CA ASP A 259 -15.05 -5.49 15.59
C ASP A 259 -15.37 -6.57 16.64
N TYR A 260 -14.49 -6.71 17.62
CA TYR A 260 -14.57 -7.72 18.68
C TYR A 260 -14.20 -7.15 20.04
N THR A 261 -14.67 -7.79 21.12
CA THR A 261 -14.13 -7.57 22.46
C THR A 261 -13.41 -8.84 22.89
N ILE A 262 -12.08 -8.80 22.98
CA ILE A 262 -11.22 -9.91 23.43
C ILE A 262 -10.60 -9.54 24.76
N ASP A 263 -10.81 -10.35 25.80
CA ASP A 263 -10.24 -10.15 27.15
C ASP A 263 -10.50 -8.74 27.73
N GLY A 264 -11.67 -8.16 27.42
CA GLY A 264 -12.07 -6.81 27.85
C GLY A 264 -11.46 -5.66 27.02
N ILE A 265 -10.78 -5.97 25.91
CA ILE A 265 -10.22 -4.99 24.98
C ILE A 265 -11.06 -4.99 23.71
N ASP A 266 -11.58 -3.83 23.33
CA ASP A 266 -12.25 -3.66 22.04
C ASP A 266 -11.20 -3.60 20.93
N VAL A 267 -11.36 -4.42 19.90
CA VAL A 267 -10.43 -4.66 18.81
C VAL A 267 -11.15 -4.53 17.49
N SER A 268 -10.57 -3.77 16.56
CA SER A 268 -11.01 -3.75 15.16
C SER A 268 -9.98 -4.52 14.33
N LEU A 269 -10.38 -5.68 13.81
CA LEU A 269 -9.51 -6.61 13.11
C LEU A 269 -9.68 -6.46 11.60
N SER A 270 -8.61 -6.05 10.92
CA SER A 270 -8.55 -5.95 9.47
C SER A 270 -7.79 -7.14 8.86
N PHE A 271 -8.36 -7.77 7.84
CA PHE A 271 -7.75 -8.92 7.16
C PHE A 271 -7.27 -8.57 5.76
N TRP A 272 -6.10 -9.11 5.41
CA TRP A 272 -5.49 -8.93 4.10
C TRP A 272 -5.13 -10.30 3.50
N ASP A 273 -5.93 -10.77 2.53
CA ASP A 273 -5.60 -11.95 1.72
C ASP A 273 -4.44 -11.61 0.76
N THR A 274 -3.35 -12.37 0.80
CA THR A 274 -2.26 -12.21 -0.17
C THR A 274 -2.34 -13.29 -1.23
N PHE A 275 -2.60 -12.85 -2.46
CA PHE A 275 -2.55 -13.75 -3.60
C PHE A 275 -1.15 -14.25 -3.90
N ASP A 276 -1.11 -15.47 -4.43
CA ASP A 276 0.07 -15.99 -5.10
C ASP A 276 -0.10 -16.00 -6.62
N HIS A 277 -0.33 -14.83 -7.22
CA HIS A 277 -0.24 -14.69 -8.68
C HIS A 277 1.14 -14.17 -9.09
N GLU A 278 1.72 -14.72 -10.17
CA GLU A 278 3.07 -14.39 -10.65
C GLU A 278 3.30 -12.89 -10.95
N ASN A 279 2.24 -12.10 -11.10
CA ASN A 279 2.30 -10.64 -11.31
C ASN A 279 2.07 -9.80 -10.03
N SER A 280 1.73 -10.42 -8.91
CA SER A 280 1.41 -9.75 -7.62
C SER A 280 2.63 -9.37 -6.78
N TYR A 281 3.84 -9.81 -7.15
CA TYR A 281 5.09 -9.58 -6.41
C TYR A 281 5.41 -8.10 -6.14
N ARG A 282 4.84 -7.16 -6.92
CA ARG A 282 5.00 -5.72 -6.69
C ARG A 282 4.04 -5.16 -5.65
N LEU A 283 2.91 -5.82 -5.42
CA LEU A 283 1.85 -5.40 -4.51
C LEU A 283 1.95 -6.11 -3.15
N LYS A 284 2.48 -7.35 -3.09
CA LYS A 284 2.74 -8.08 -1.84
C LYS A 284 3.43 -7.25 -0.74
N PRO A 285 4.47 -6.42 -1.03
CA PRO A 285 5.10 -5.58 0.00
C PRO A 285 4.17 -4.55 0.64
N LEU A 286 3.09 -4.15 -0.03
CA LEU A 286 2.09 -3.21 0.51
C LEU A 286 1.18 -3.91 1.52
N SER A 287 0.81 -5.17 1.26
CA SER A 287 0.01 -5.98 2.19
C SER A 287 0.75 -6.21 3.51
N TYR A 288 2.07 -6.40 3.47
CA TYR A 288 2.89 -6.65 4.67
C TYR A 288 3.12 -5.43 5.57
N ARG A 289 2.97 -4.19 5.07
CA ARG A 289 3.19 -2.99 5.91
C ARG A 289 2.27 -2.97 7.12
N GLU A 290 2.85 -2.66 8.28
CA GLU A 290 2.11 -2.48 9.54
C GLU A 290 1.27 -3.71 9.91
N THR A 291 1.71 -4.90 9.51
CA THR A 291 1.07 -6.14 9.92
C THR A 291 1.41 -6.43 11.39
N ASP A 292 0.38 -6.59 12.21
CA ASP A 292 0.50 -6.89 13.64
C ASP A 292 0.63 -8.38 13.91
N VAL A 293 0.04 -9.22 13.06
CA VAL A 293 0.10 -10.68 13.15
C VAL A 293 0.04 -11.32 11.76
N LEU A 294 0.83 -12.37 11.55
CA LEU A 294 0.88 -13.12 10.31
C LEU A 294 0.21 -14.48 10.48
N LEU A 295 -0.62 -14.87 9.51
CA LEU A 295 -1.15 -16.22 9.40
C LEU A 295 -0.49 -16.92 8.21
N ILE A 296 0.25 -18.00 8.47
CA ILE A 296 0.87 -18.82 7.42
C ILE A 296 0.05 -20.09 7.27
N LEU A 297 -0.60 -20.27 6.12
CA LEU A 297 -1.52 -21.37 5.87
C LEU A 297 -0.89 -22.44 4.97
N PHE A 298 -1.20 -23.70 5.29
CA PHE A 298 -1.00 -24.86 4.44
C PHE A 298 -2.21 -25.79 4.53
N SER A 299 -2.38 -26.69 3.56
CA SER A 299 -3.47 -27.67 3.61
C SER A 299 -2.97 -29.00 4.19
N LEU A 300 -3.75 -29.59 5.08
CA LEU A 300 -3.44 -30.87 5.74
C LEU A 300 -3.36 -32.05 4.76
N ILE A 301 -3.86 -31.90 3.53
CA ILE A 301 -3.85 -32.91 2.49
C ILE A 301 -2.89 -32.56 1.33
N ASN A 302 -2.04 -31.54 1.49
CA ASN A 302 -1.09 -31.13 0.45
C ASN A 302 0.32 -30.94 1.05
N HIS A 303 1.17 -31.97 0.87
CA HIS A 303 2.56 -31.99 1.34
C HIS A 303 3.42 -30.88 0.77
N ILE A 304 3.25 -30.54 -0.51
CA ILE A 304 4.00 -29.45 -1.15
C ILE A 304 3.70 -28.12 -0.44
N SER A 305 2.43 -27.86 -0.11
CA SER A 305 2.04 -26.65 0.61
C SER A 305 2.65 -26.58 2.02
N PHE A 306 2.78 -27.74 2.69
CA PHE A 306 3.41 -27.87 3.99
C PHE A 306 4.92 -27.61 3.93
N GLU A 307 5.63 -28.17 2.95
CA GLU A 307 7.06 -27.90 2.74
C GLU A 307 7.32 -26.43 2.40
N ASN A 308 6.46 -25.84 1.56
CA ASN A 308 6.54 -24.43 1.15
C ASN A 308 6.41 -23.45 2.32
N VAL A 309 5.81 -23.84 3.45
CA VAL A 309 5.86 -23.04 4.69
C VAL A 309 7.30 -22.71 5.05
N LYS A 310 8.20 -23.70 5.05
CA LYS A 310 9.60 -23.54 5.47
C LYS A 310 10.47 -22.94 4.39
N VAL A 311 10.29 -23.36 3.13
CA VAL A 311 11.21 -22.98 2.04
C VAL A 311 10.83 -21.68 1.32
N LYS A 312 9.55 -21.27 1.38
CA LYS A 312 9.02 -20.12 0.63
C LYS A 312 8.37 -19.08 1.56
N TRP A 313 7.31 -19.45 2.27
CA TRP A 313 6.46 -18.49 2.97
C TRP A 313 7.11 -17.88 4.20
N ASN A 314 7.73 -18.70 5.06
CA ASN A 314 8.43 -18.21 6.24
C ASN A 314 9.61 -17.27 5.87
N PRO A 315 10.51 -17.63 4.93
CA PRO A 315 11.54 -16.70 4.45
C PRO A 315 10.97 -15.39 3.88
N GLU A 316 9.86 -15.45 3.14
CA GLU A 316 9.22 -14.26 2.57
C GLU A 316 8.71 -13.32 3.66
N VAL A 317 7.90 -13.82 4.61
CA VAL A 317 7.34 -12.96 5.66
C VAL A 317 8.43 -12.48 6.62
N MET A 318 9.47 -13.26 6.89
CA MET A 318 10.61 -12.81 7.69
C MET A 318 11.42 -11.71 7.01
N TYR A 319 11.42 -11.65 5.67
CA TYR A 319 12.07 -10.57 4.93
C TYR A 319 11.33 -9.24 5.07
N TYR A 320 9.98 -9.26 5.06
CA TYR A 320 9.16 -8.04 5.14
C TYR A 320 8.79 -7.64 6.57
N CYS A 321 8.55 -8.61 7.44
CA CYS A 321 8.00 -8.48 8.79
C CYS A 321 8.83 -9.26 9.83
N PRO A 322 10.12 -8.94 10.03
CA PRO A 322 11.06 -9.77 10.81
C PRO A 322 10.74 -9.88 12.30
N HIS A 323 9.91 -8.98 12.84
CA HIS A 323 9.54 -8.94 14.26
C HIS A 323 8.07 -9.26 14.50
N THR A 324 7.28 -9.41 13.44
CA THR A 324 5.84 -9.63 13.57
C THR A 324 5.60 -11.08 14.01
N PRO A 325 4.78 -11.31 15.06
CA PRO A 325 4.43 -12.66 15.47
C PRO A 325 3.65 -13.37 14.37
N LYS A 326 3.83 -14.69 14.28
CA LYS A 326 3.20 -15.53 13.26
C LYS A 326 2.55 -16.75 13.87
N ILE A 327 1.43 -17.15 13.30
CA ILE A 327 0.67 -18.34 13.65
C ILE A 327 0.67 -19.25 12.43
N LEU A 328 0.96 -20.53 12.66
CA LEU A 328 0.86 -21.55 11.62
C LEU A 328 -0.58 -22.10 11.62
N VAL A 329 -1.18 -22.25 10.44
CA VAL A 329 -2.56 -22.71 10.30
C VAL A 329 -2.64 -23.88 9.33
N GLY A 330 -3.12 -25.03 9.80
CA GLY A 330 -3.42 -26.20 8.97
C GLY A 330 -4.89 -26.19 8.54
N THR A 331 -5.17 -26.13 7.24
CA THR A 331 -6.53 -26.02 6.70
C THR A 331 -7.05 -27.35 6.13
N LYS A 332 -8.35 -27.40 5.88
CA LYS A 332 -9.08 -28.57 5.35
C LYS A 332 -9.01 -29.78 6.29
N LEU A 333 -9.18 -29.52 7.59
CA LEU A 333 -9.20 -30.55 8.63
C LEU A 333 -10.25 -31.65 8.38
N ASP A 334 -11.36 -31.28 7.75
CA ASP A 334 -12.43 -32.20 7.32
C ASP A 334 -11.93 -33.32 6.39
N LEU A 335 -10.85 -33.10 5.64
CA LEU A 335 -10.32 -34.06 4.68
C LEU A 335 -9.26 -34.99 5.27
N ARG A 336 -8.88 -34.85 6.55
CA ARG A 336 -7.87 -35.71 7.17
C ARG A 336 -8.35 -37.15 7.32
N ASP A 337 -9.61 -37.32 7.69
CA ASP A 337 -10.24 -38.63 7.92
C ASP A 337 -11.13 -39.06 6.74
N ASP A 338 -11.03 -38.37 5.60
CA ASP A 338 -11.76 -38.71 4.39
C ASP A 338 -11.11 -39.93 3.71
N GLY A 339 -11.89 -40.99 3.53
CA GLY A 339 -11.40 -42.26 3.02
C GLY A 339 -10.89 -42.19 1.57
N GLU A 340 -11.51 -41.38 0.72
CA GLU A 340 -11.09 -41.22 -0.68
C GLU A 340 -9.77 -40.45 -0.75
N ILE A 341 -9.66 -39.34 -0.02
CA ILE A 341 -8.43 -38.54 0.05
C ILE A 341 -7.28 -39.34 0.68
N THR A 342 -7.56 -40.10 1.73
CA THR A 342 -6.54 -40.95 2.37
C THR A 342 -5.99 -41.98 1.37
N THR A 343 -6.88 -42.66 0.63
CA THR A 343 -6.49 -43.62 -0.41
C THR A 343 -5.68 -42.96 -1.53
N LEU A 344 -6.07 -41.76 -1.97
CA LEU A 344 -5.34 -40.99 -2.99
C LEU A 344 -3.91 -40.64 -2.53
N LEU A 345 -3.76 -40.17 -1.29
CA LEU A 345 -2.45 -39.85 -0.72
C LEU A 345 -1.59 -41.10 -0.57
N GLU A 346 -2.15 -42.21 -0.11
CA GLU A 346 -1.43 -43.48 0.03
C GLU A 346 -0.87 -43.99 -1.31
N ASN A 347 -1.63 -43.84 -2.39
CA ASN A 347 -1.16 -44.17 -3.75
C ASN A 347 0.05 -43.31 -4.17
N GLU A 348 0.11 -42.05 -3.70
CA GLU A 348 1.26 -41.17 -3.88
C GLU A 348 2.34 -41.32 -2.80
N LYS A 349 2.21 -42.31 -1.92
CA LYS A 349 3.11 -42.61 -0.78
C LYS A 349 3.15 -41.51 0.28
N PHE A 350 2.04 -40.81 0.43
CA PHE A 350 1.83 -39.77 1.41
C PHE A 350 0.71 -40.15 2.39
N ALA A 351 0.68 -39.50 3.55
CA ALA A 351 -0.42 -39.54 4.50
C ALA A 351 -0.84 -38.11 4.85
N PRO A 352 -2.08 -37.83 5.24
CA PRO A 352 -2.46 -36.50 5.72
C PRO A 352 -1.48 -35.98 6.78
N ILE A 353 -1.20 -34.68 6.77
CA ILE A 353 -0.29 -34.05 7.74
C ILE A 353 -0.91 -34.22 9.14
N SER A 354 -0.15 -34.86 10.02
CA SER A 354 -0.53 -35.06 11.41
C SER A 354 -0.35 -33.80 12.26
N TYR A 355 -1.07 -33.74 13.38
CA TYR A 355 -0.95 -32.62 14.32
C TYR A 355 0.48 -32.47 14.85
N SER A 356 1.18 -33.59 15.11
CA SER A 356 2.57 -33.56 15.58
C SER A 356 3.53 -32.94 14.56
N GLN A 357 3.38 -33.27 13.27
CA GLN A 357 4.15 -32.64 12.20
C GLN A 357 3.89 -31.12 12.13
N GLY A 358 2.64 -30.70 12.30
CA GLY A 358 2.29 -29.27 12.37
C GLY A 358 2.95 -28.56 13.56
N VAL A 359 2.98 -29.19 14.74
CA VAL A 359 3.67 -28.67 15.94
C VAL A 359 5.19 -28.57 15.71
N GLU A 360 5.80 -29.55 15.04
CA GLU A 360 7.22 -29.50 14.67
C GLU A 360 7.50 -28.34 13.70
N MET A 361 6.69 -28.18 12.65
CA MET A 361 6.81 -27.07 11.70
C MET A 361 6.66 -25.71 12.40
N MET A 362 5.72 -25.57 13.33
CA MET A 362 5.53 -24.35 14.13
C MET A 362 6.81 -24.00 14.90
N ARG A 363 7.46 -24.98 15.54
CA ARG A 363 8.73 -24.77 16.25
C ARG A 363 9.84 -24.39 15.29
N ASP A 364 9.95 -25.08 14.16
CA ASP A 364 10.97 -24.87 13.13
C ASP A 364 10.94 -23.45 12.56
N ILE A 365 9.75 -22.91 12.31
CA ILE A 365 9.62 -21.55 11.78
C ILE A 365 9.62 -20.49 12.87
N GLY A 366 9.50 -20.86 14.15
CA GLY A 366 9.36 -19.94 15.27
C GLY A 366 8.00 -19.24 15.28
N ALA A 367 6.93 -19.96 14.94
CA ALA A 367 5.56 -19.49 15.13
C ALA A 367 5.14 -19.58 16.60
N VAL A 368 4.25 -18.69 17.02
CA VAL A 368 3.78 -18.58 18.41
C VAL A 368 2.76 -19.66 18.75
N SER A 369 1.95 -20.05 17.76
CA SER A 369 0.88 -21.03 17.91
C SER A 369 0.67 -21.81 16.61
N TYR A 370 0.07 -22.98 16.74
CA TYR A 370 -0.38 -23.84 15.64
C TYR A 370 -1.85 -24.20 15.85
N ILE A 371 -2.67 -23.90 14.85
CA ILE A 371 -4.11 -24.17 14.89
C ILE A 371 -4.51 -24.91 13.60
N GLU A 372 -5.36 -25.91 13.73
CA GLU A 372 -5.98 -26.58 12.59
C GLU A 372 -7.43 -26.14 12.47
N CYS A 373 -7.92 -25.98 11.25
CA CYS A 373 -9.29 -25.56 11.01
C CYS A 373 -9.87 -26.20 9.74
N SER A 374 -11.19 -26.25 9.70
CA SER A 374 -11.97 -26.58 8.52
C SER A 374 -12.95 -25.44 8.27
N ALA A 375 -12.75 -24.74 7.16
CA ALA A 375 -13.70 -23.74 6.68
C ALA A 375 -15.07 -24.36 6.39
N LEU A 376 -15.10 -25.62 5.90
CA LEU A 376 -16.33 -26.33 5.55
C LEU A 376 -17.18 -26.64 6.78
N THR A 377 -16.57 -27.22 7.82
CA THR A 377 -17.27 -27.65 9.04
C THR A 377 -17.31 -26.57 10.12
N GLN A 378 -16.70 -25.41 9.87
CA GLN A 378 -16.50 -24.30 10.82
C GLN A 378 -15.61 -24.62 12.04
N ILE A 379 -15.07 -25.84 12.13
CA ILE A 379 -14.19 -26.25 13.23
C ILE A 379 -12.90 -25.42 13.19
N GLY A 380 -12.52 -24.83 14.32
CA GLY A 380 -11.27 -24.08 14.50
C GLY A 380 -11.21 -22.70 13.81
N VAL A 381 -12.19 -22.34 12.97
CA VAL A 381 -12.17 -21.07 12.21
C VAL A 381 -12.13 -19.85 13.14
N THR A 382 -13.04 -19.77 14.12
CA THR A 382 -13.06 -18.67 15.10
C THR A 382 -11.78 -18.65 15.93
N GLN A 383 -11.27 -19.82 16.33
CA GLN A 383 -10.08 -19.95 17.16
C GLN A 383 -8.83 -19.35 16.49
N VAL A 384 -8.68 -19.52 15.16
CA VAL A 384 -7.57 -18.93 14.40
C VAL A 384 -7.50 -17.42 14.60
N PHE A 385 -8.64 -16.73 14.50
CA PHE A 385 -8.68 -15.27 14.52
C PHE A 385 -8.68 -14.70 15.95
N GLU A 386 -9.32 -15.37 16.90
CA GLU A 386 -9.18 -15.02 18.31
C GLU A 386 -7.73 -15.11 18.79
N GLU A 387 -7.04 -16.19 18.43
CA GLU A 387 -5.62 -16.35 18.78
C GLU A 387 -4.76 -15.29 18.10
N ALA A 388 -5.06 -14.95 16.83
CA ALA A 388 -4.37 -13.87 16.12
C ALA A 388 -4.50 -12.53 16.86
N MET A 389 -5.70 -12.20 17.36
CA MET A 389 -5.94 -11.00 18.17
C MET A 389 -5.16 -11.05 19.49
N ARG A 390 -5.27 -12.16 20.26
CA ARG A 390 -4.55 -12.32 21.53
C ARG A 390 -3.04 -12.17 21.37
N VAL A 391 -2.47 -12.81 20.34
CA VAL A 391 -1.05 -12.73 20.00
C VAL A 391 -0.63 -11.30 19.65
N ALA A 392 -1.42 -10.60 18.83
CA ALA A 392 -1.15 -9.20 18.46
C ALA A 392 -1.22 -8.25 19.67
N ILE A 393 -2.23 -8.38 20.53
CA ILE A 393 -2.40 -7.59 21.77
C ILE A 393 -1.20 -7.81 22.71
N ALA A 394 -0.86 -9.08 22.96
CA ALA A 394 0.25 -9.44 23.84
C ALA A 394 1.59 -8.92 23.30
N PHE A 395 1.79 -9.00 21.98
CA PHE A 395 2.99 -8.49 21.33
C PHE A 395 3.13 -6.98 21.45
N ARG A 396 2.07 -6.21 21.14
CA ARG A 396 2.07 -4.74 21.29
C ARG A 396 2.31 -4.31 22.75
N SER A 397 1.70 -5.02 23.71
CA SER A 397 1.92 -4.76 25.13
C SER A 397 3.37 -5.00 25.57
N ARG A 398 4.06 -6.02 25.02
CA ARG A 398 5.48 -6.29 25.28
C ARG A 398 6.41 -5.24 24.66
N VAL A 399 6.12 -4.80 23.44
CA VAL A 399 6.88 -3.73 22.76
C VAL A 399 6.80 -2.43 23.57
N ASN A 400 5.59 -2.07 24.03
CA ASN A 400 5.38 -0.89 24.88
C ASN A 400 6.10 -0.97 26.23
N ARG A 401 6.33 -2.17 26.79
CA ARG A 401 7.10 -2.36 28.03
C ARG A 401 8.61 -2.22 27.83
N ARG A 402 9.18 -2.67 26.70
CA ARG A 402 10.62 -2.59 26.40
C ARG A 402 11.13 -1.18 26.07
N GLY A 403 10.23 -0.24 25.78
CA GLY A 403 10.57 1.18 25.62
C GLY A 403 10.91 1.93 26.92
N ARG A 404 10.78 1.28 28.09
CA ARG A 404 11.07 1.89 29.40
C ARG A 404 12.49 1.52 29.88
N CYS A 405 13.52 2.09 29.26
CA CYS A 405 14.79 2.25 29.96
C CYS A 405 14.65 3.44 30.92
N ILE A 406 14.69 3.17 32.23
CA ILE A 406 14.89 4.20 33.23
C ILE A 406 16.39 4.47 33.24
N LEU A 407 16.81 5.64 32.77
CA LEU A 407 18.12 6.18 33.13
C LEU A 407 18.05 6.47 34.63
N ILE A 408 18.79 5.70 35.43
CA ILE A 408 19.09 6.02 36.83
C ILE A 408 20.10 7.15 36.84
#